data_AF-A0AAW7V4J1-F1
#
_entry.id   AF-A0AAW7V4J1-F1
#
_cell.length_a   1.000
_cell.length_b   1.000
_cell.length_c   1.000
_cell.angle_alpha   90.00
_cell.angle_beta   90.00
_cell.angle_gamma   90.00
#
_symmetry.space_group_name_H-M   'P 1'
#
loop_
_entity.id
_entity.type
_entity.pdbx_description
1 polymer ?
#
loop_
_entity_poly.entity_id
_entity_poly.type
_entity_poly.pdbx_seq_one_letter_code
_entity_poly.pdbx_strand_id
1 'polypeptide(L)'
;AEKLQQEGSEDGHGVVFPAELVRLLDRLEGEIRADRVSSESRAWLAQCGLTVEQLEKQVEPEYTPARKVHLYHCDHRGLPLALISEDGNTAWSGEYDEWGNLLNEENPHHLHQPYRLPGQQHDEESGLYY
;
A
#
# COMPACT_ATOMS: atom_id res chain seq x y z
N ALA A 1 -17.92 2.75 4.18
CA ALA A 1 -18.28 2.76 5.61
C ALA A 1 -17.34 1.78 6.30
N GLU A 2 -16.12 2.23 6.54
CA GLU A 2 -15.07 1.44 7.17
C GLU A 2 -15.00 1.81 8.65
N LYS A 3 -14.83 0.78 9.48
CA LYS A 3 -14.77 0.87 10.94
C LYS A 3 -13.41 1.46 11.35
N LEU A 4 -13.43 2.60 12.01
CA LEU A 4 -12.37 3.00 12.94
C LEU A 4 -12.53 2.15 14.21
N GLN A 5 -11.77 1.05 14.32
CA GLN A 5 -11.62 0.30 15.57
C GLN A 5 -10.28 0.69 16.18
N GLN A 6 -10.31 1.49 17.25
CA GLN A 6 -9.12 1.83 18.03
C GLN A 6 -8.96 0.81 19.16
N GLU A 7 -7.82 0.14 19.19
CA GLU A 7 -7.46 -0.88 20.18
C GLU A 7 -7.16 -0.22 21.53
N GLY A 8 -8.02 -0.46 22.52
CA GLY A 8 -7.86 0.13 23.85
C GLY A 8 -9.06 -0.07 24.76
N SER A 9 -9.51 -1.32 24.95
CA SER A 9 -10.40 -1.68 26.05
C SER A 9 -10.30 -3.19 26.27
N GLU A 10 -9.80 -3.59 27.45
CA GLU A 10 -9.69 -5.00 27.87
C GLU A 10 -11.04 -5.71 28.04
N ASP A 11 -12.16 -4.99 27.87
CA ASP A 11 -13.49 -5.56 27.70
C ASP A 11 -14.00 -5.24 26.29
N GLY A 12 -14.19 -6.28 25.46
CA GLY A 12 -14.49 -6.24 24.02
C GLY A 12 -15.80 -5.58 23.57
N HIS A 13 -16.26 -4.54 24.25
CA HIS A 13 -17.32 -3.65 23.79
C HIS A 13 -16.72 -2.56 22.91
N GLY A 14 -16.64 -2.82 21.60
CA GLY A 14 -16.32 -1.79 20.62
C GLY A 14 -17.32 -0.64 20.74
N VAL A 15 -16.83 0.56 21.08
CA VAL A 15 -17.64 1.78 21.08
C VAL A 15 -18.01 2.07 19.63
N VAL A 16 -19.31 2.03 19.32
CA VAL A 16 -19.81 2.42 18.00
C VAL A 16 -20.17 3.90 18.06
N PHE A 17 -19.40 4.73 17.36
CA PHE A 17 -19.69 6.15 17.25
C PHE A 17 -20.92 6.40 16.37
N PRO A 18 -21.76 7.41 16.68
CA PRO A 18 -22.84 7.86 15.80
C PRO A 18 -22.29 8.30 14.43
N ALA A 19 -23.03 8.03 13.35
CA ALA A 19 -22.58 8.34 11.98
C ALA A 19 -22.25 9.82 11.77
N GLU A 20 -23.01 10.73 12.37
CA GLU A 20 -22.75 12.17 12.28
C GLU A 20 -21.44 12.57 12.96
N LEU A 21 -21.09 11.91 14.08
CA LEU A 21 -19.82 12.16 14.75
C LEU A 21 -18.65 11.66 13.91
N VAL A 22 -18.76 10.48 13.30
CA VAL A 22 -17.73 9.95 12.38
C VAL A 22 -17.51 10.91 11.22
N ARG A 23 -18.60 11.38 10.57
CA ARG A 23 -18.50 12.36 9.46
C ARG A 23 -17.82 13.65 9.88
N LEU A 24 -18.09 14.13 11.09
CA LEU A 24 -17.48 15.35 11.62
C LEU A 24 -15.98 15.14 11.88
N LEU A 25 -15.59 14.00 12.46
CA LEU A 25 -14.20 13.64 12.70
C LEU A 25 -13.43 13.44 11.38
N ASP A 26 -14.00 12.74 10.39
CA ASP A 26 -13.41 12.57 9.06
C ASP A 26 -13.15 13.92 8.38
N ARG A 27 -14.13 14.85 8.46
CA ARG A 27 -13.99 16.21 7.94
C ARG A 27 -12.84 16.94 8.64
N LEU A 28 -12.82 16.88 9.97
CA LEU A 28 -11.83 17.58 10.79
C LEU A 28 -10.41 17.06 10.54
N GLU A 29 -10.23 15.74 10.44
CA GLU A 29 -8.96 15.10 10.09
C GLU A 29 -8.46 15.56 8.72
N GLY A 30 -9.34 15.62 7.72
CA GLY A 30 -9.02 16.15 6.40
C GLY A 30 -8.62 17.64 6.43
N GLU A 31 -9.31 18.46 7.23
CA GLU A 31 -8.98 19.86 7.42
C GLU A 31 -7.62 20.07 8.11
N ILE A 32 -7.30 19.23 9.10
CA ILE A 32 -6.01 19.24 9.81
C ILE A 32 -4.89 18.83 8.84
N ARG A 33 -5.06 17.74 8.08
CA ARG A 33 -4.07 17.30 7.08
C ARG A 33 -3.82 18.34 5.99
N ALA A 34 -4.85 19.13 5.65
CA ALA A 34 -4.75 20.20 4.66
C ALA A 34 -4.24 21.53 5.22
N ASP A 35 -3.87 21.59 6.51
CA ASP A 35 -3.49 22.79 7.26
C ASP A 35 -4.51 23.94 7.11
N ARG A 36 -5.80 23.60 7.06
CA ARG A 36 -6.90 24.51 6.72
C ARG A 36 -8.14 24.25 7.56
N VAL A 37 -7.97 24.23 8.89
CA VAL A 37 -9.07 24.03 9.85
C VAL A 37 -10.06 25.20 9.83
N SER A 38 -11.32 24.87 9.53
CA SER A 38 -12.41 25.82 9.40
C SER A 38 -12.78 26.48 10.74
N SER A 39 -13.42 27.65 10.68
CA SER A 39 -13.89 28.35 11.89
C SER A 39 -14.94 27.54 12.65
N GLU A 40 -15.78 26.79 11.92
CA GLU A 40 -16.78 25.88 12.50
C GLU A 40 -16.10 24.77 13.31
N SER A 41 -15.11 24.08 12.72
CA SER A 41 -14.30 23.07 13.38
C SER A 41 -13.57 23.61 14.61
N ARG A 42 -12.96 24.80 14.53
CA ARG A 42 -12.31 25.45 15.67
C ARG A 42 -13.29 25.77 16.80
N ALA A 43 -14.49 26.24 16.48
CA ALA A 43 -15.52 26.53 17.47
C ALA A 43 -16.06 25.26 18.15
N TRP A 44 -16.21 24.18 17.39
CA TRP A 44 -16.59 22.87 17.93
C TRP A 44 -15.49 22.31 18.85
N LEU A 45 -14.23 22.39 18.46
CA LEU A 45 -13.09 21.99 19.31
C LEU A 45 -13.02 22.78 20.61
N ALA A 46 -13.23 24.10 20.54
CA ALA A 46 -13.27 24.94 21.74
C ALA A 46 -14.40 24.54 22.70
N GLN A 47 -15.58 24.14 22.20
CA GLN A 47 -16.67 23.60 23.02
C GLN A 47 -16.30 22.28 23.69
N CYS A 48 -15.51 21.45 23.01
CA CYS A 48 -14.96 20.21 23.55
C CYS A 48 -13.74 20.42 24.46
N GLY A 49 -13.21 21.65 24.60
CA GLY A 49 -12.00 21.93 25.37
C GLY A 49 -10.71 21.46 24.69
N LEU A 50 -10.72 21.25 23.38
CA LEU A 50 -9.60 20.78 22.57
C LEU A 50 -9.03 21.91 21.71
N THR A 51 -7.76 21.79 21.36
CA THR A 51 -7.07 22.67 20.40
C THR A 51 -6.70 21.92 19.14
N VAL A 52 -6.48 22.67 18.05
CA VAL A 52 -6.01 22.09 16.77
C VAL A 52 -4.64 21.42 16.94
N GLU A 53 -3.71 22.06 17.65
CA GLU A 53 -2.37 21.52 17.91
C GLU A 53 -2.38 20.18 18.66
N GLN A 54 -3.36 19.97 19.56
CA GLN A 54 -3.51 18.70 20.27
C GLN A 54 -3.97 17.58 19.34
N LEU A 55 -4.88 17.87 18.42
CA LEU A 55 -5.34 16.89 17.44
C LEU A 55 -4.33 16.64 16.34
N GLU A 56 -3.60 17.65 15.88
CA GLU A 56 -2.48 17.48 14.94
C GLU A 56 -1.48 16.42 15.42
N LYS A 57 -1.21 16.38 16.73
CA LYS A 57 -0.33 15.37 17.35
C LYS A 57 -0.95 13.98 17.44
N GLN A 58 -2.27 13.85 17.31
CA GLN A 58 -3.01 12.59 17.39
C GLN A 58 -3.35 12.02 16.01
N VAL A 59 -3.34 12.83 14.95
CA VAL A 59 -3.55 12.35 13.59
C VAL A 59 -2.35 11.49 13.20
N GLU A 60 -2.60 10.21 12.95
CA GLU A 60 -1.57 9.32 12.43
C GLU A 60 -1.09 9.81 11.06
N PRO A 61 0.22 9.72 10.78
CA PRO A 61 0.75 10.06 9.47
C PRO A 61 0.04 9.19 8.43
N GLU A 62 -0.30 9.80 7.29
CA GLU A 62 -0.89 9.05 6.19
C GLU A 62 0.07 7.94 5.77
N TYR A 63 -0.40 6.69 5.87
CA TYR A 63 0.38 5.55 5.41
C TYR A 63 0.49 5.59 3.89
N THR A 64 1.62 6.11 3.42
CA THR A 64 2.01 5.98 2.02
C THR A 64 2.91 4.75 1.92
N PRO A 65 2.44 3.62 1.36
CA PRO A 65 3.29 2.45 1.20
C PRO A 65 4.48 2.82 0.32
N ALA A 66 5.69 2.50 0.78
CA ALA A 66 6.88 2.62 -0.05
C ALA A 66 6.72 1.70 -1.26
N ARG A 67 6.70 2.28 -2.46
CA ARG A 67 6.63 1.53 -3.72
C ARG A 67 8.04 1.38 -4.26
N LYS A 68 8.44 0.14 -4.56
CA LYS A 68 9.69 -0.14 -5.27
C LYS A 68 9.36 -0.48 -6.72
N VAL A 69 9.95 0.26 -7.66
CA VAL A 69 9.72 0.06 -9.09
C VAL A 69 10.85 -0.78 -9.68
N HIS A 70 10.49 -1.72 -10.55
CA HIS A 70 11.43 -2.41 -11.42
C HIS A 70 10.92 -2.39 -12.85
N LEU A 71 11.84 -2.32 -13.82
CA LEU A 71 11.55 -2.34 -15.24
C LEU A 71 11.77 -3.75 -15.78
N TYR A 72 10.80 -4.26 -16.55
CA TYR A 72 10.94 -5.52 -17.25
C TYR A 72 11.83 -5.34 -18.48
N HIS A 73 12.90 -6.13 -18.54
CA HIS A 73 13.66 -6.34 -19.77
C HIS A 73 13.24 -7.68 -20.37
N CYS A 74 12.57 -7.62 -21.51
CA CYS A 74 12.03 -8.80 -22.19
C CYS A 74 12.74 -9.11 -23.50
N ASP A 75 12.69 -10.38 -23.91
CA ASP A 75 13.05 -10.78 -25.28
C ASP A 75 11.98 -10.37 -26.31
N HIS A 76 12.22 -10.71 -27.58
CA HIS A 76 11.31 -10.40 -28.69
C HIS A 76 9.96 -11.12 -28.63
N ARG A 77 9.82 -12.17 -27.81
CA ARG A 77 8.55 -12.89 -27.57
C ARG A 77 7.77 -12.26 -26.41
N GLY A 78 8.39 -11.31 -25.70
CA GLY A 78 7.84 -10.71 -24.49
C GLY A 78 8.17 -11.50 -23.22
N LEU A 79 9.07 -12.50 -23.28
CA LEU A 79 9.50 -13.27 -22.12
C LEU A 79 10.41 -12.41 -21.22
N PRO A 80 10.09 -12.22 -19.94
CA PRO A 80 10.94 -11.52 -18.98
C PRO A 80 12.30 -12.20 -18.82
N LEU A 81 13.38 -11.50 -19.13
CA LEU A 81 14.75 -11.99 -18.89
C LEU A 81 15.37 -11.37 -17.65
N ALA A 82 14.98 -10.13 -17.31
CA ALA A 82 15.48 -9.44 -16.12
C ALA A 82 14.50 -8.40 -15.57
N LEU A 83 14.64 -8.11 -14.27
CA LEU A 83 14.07 -6.94 -13.60
C LEU A 83 15.19 -5.96 -13.29
N ILE A 84 15.07 -4.75 -13.82
CA ILE A 84 16.05 -3.67 -13.63
C ILE A 84 15.55 -2.71 -12.56
N SER A 85 16.35 -2.46 -11.53
CA SER A 85 16.04 -1.48 -10.49
C SER A 85 16.11 -0.04 -11.02
N GLU A 86 15.61 0.91 -10.24
CA GLU A 86 15.69 2.35 -10.57
C GLU A 86 17.15 2.82 -10.75
N ASP A 87 18.09 2.22 -10.03
CA ASP A 87 19.53 2.49 -10.17
C ASP A 87 20.19 1.84 -11.41
N GLY A 88 19.43 1.11 -12.22
CA GLY A 88 19.94 0.41 -13.41
C GLY A 88 20.60 -0.94 -13.14
N ASN A 89 20.52 -1.46 -11.91
CA ASN A 89 21.07 -2.77 -11.55
C ASN A 89 20.08 -3.90 -11.87
N THR A 90 20.60 -5.07 -12.22
CA THR A 90 19.80 -6.29 -12.34
C THR A 90 19.41 -6.77 -10.94
N ALA A 91 18.13 -6.69 -10.61
CA ALA A 91 17.59 -7.13 -9.32
C ALA A 91 17.09 -8.59 -9.35
N TRP A 92 16.78 -9.09 -10.54
CA TRP A 92 16.38 -10.47 -10.83
C TRP A 92 16.69 -10.79 -12.30
N SER A 93 17.08 -12.02 -12.59
CA SER A 93 17.17 -12.53 -13.98
C SER A 93 16.82 -14.00 -14.09
N GLY A 94 16.23 -14.37 -15.22
CA GLY A 94 15.89 -15.74 -15.56
C GLY A 94 16.49 -16.15 -16.91
N GLU A 95 17.02 -17.37 -16.96
CA GLU A 95 17.44 -18.02 -18.20
C GLU A 95 16.41 -19.07 -18.59
N TYR A 96 16.05 -19.12 -19.87
CA TYR A 96 14.96 -19.94 -20.36
C TYR A 96 15.36 -20.74 -21.59
N ASP A 97 14.73 -21.89 -21.78
CA ASP A 97 14.80 -22.63 -23.04
C ASP A 97 13.92 -22.00 -24.14
N GLU A 98 13.93 -22.63 -25.32
CA GLU A 98 13.15 -22.17 -26.47
C GLU A 98 11.63 -22.29 -26.28
N TRP A 99 11.17 -23.07 -25.31
CA TRP A 99 9.76 -23.22 -24.95
C TRP A 99 9.32 -22.32 -23.78
N GLY A 100 10.25 -21.57 -23.18
CA GLY A 100 9.97 -20.66 -22.07
C GLY A 100 10.02 -21.32 -20.70
N ASN A 101 10.57 -22.53 -20.58
CA ASN A 101 10.82 -23.17 -19.28
C ASN A 101 12.05 -22.54 -18.64
N LEU A 102 11.97 -22.24 -17.34
CA LEU A 102 13.06 -21.64 -16.57
C LEU A 102 14.17 -22.68 -16.35
N LEU A 103 15.38 -22.38 -16.81
CA LEU A 103 16.58 -23.20 -16.66
C LEU A 103 17.41 -22.77 -15.44
N ASN A 104 17.52 -21.46 -15.22
CA ASN A 104 18.26 -20.87 -14.12
C ASN A 104 17.61 -19.56 -13.67
N GLU A 105 17.79 -19.21 -12.40
CA GLU A 105 17.30 -17.97 -11.82
C GLU A 105 18.36 -17.35 -10.91
N GLU A 106 18.61 -16.05 -11.09
CA GLU A 106 19.33 -15.23 -10.13
C GLU A 106 18.35 -14.26 -9.45
N ASN A 107 18.08 -14.49 -8.16
CA ASN A 107 17.12 -13.71 -7.39
C ASN A 107 17.66 -13.33 -5.99
N PRO A 108 18.71 -12.49 -5.89
CA PRO A 108 19.34 -12.15 -4.61
C PRO A 108 18.44 -11.37 -3.65
N HIS A 109 17.34 -10.81 -4.17
CA HIS A 109 16.39 -9.99 -3.42
C HIS A 109 15.06 -10.68 -3.16
N HIS A 110 14.92 -11.97 -3.50
CA HIS A 110 13.70 -12.75 -3.34
C HIS A 110 12.46 -12.03 -3.92
N LEU A 111 12.62 -11.41 -5.08
CA LEU A 111 11.54 -10.74 -5.79
C LEU A 111 10.53 -11.77 -6.28
N HIS A 112 9.26 -11.51 -6.03
CA HIS A 112 8.17 -12.29 -6.60
C HIS A 112 7.93 -11.85 -8.05
N GLN A 113 8.40 -12.67 -8.99
CA GLN A 113 8.17 -12.52 -10.41
C GLN A 113 7.40 -13.77 -10.89
N PRO A 114 6.08 -13.66 -11.17
CA PRO A 114 5.31 -14.76 -11.72
C PRO A 114 5.15 -14.70 -13.25
N TYR A 115 5.40 -13.57 -13.90
CA TYR A 115 5.14 -13.40 -15.33
C TYR A 115 6.08 -14.20 -16.23
N ARG A 116 5.51 -14.76 -17.31
CA ARG A 116 6.24 -15.56 -18.30
C ARG A 116 5.95 -15.02 -19.70
N LEU A 117 5.59 -15.87 -20.66
CA LEU A 117 5.16 -15.42 -21.98
C LEU A 117 3.92 -14.52 -21.87
N PRO A 118 3.64 -13.68 -22.89
CA PRO A 118 2.50 -12.77 -22.85
C PRO A 118 1.19 -13.47 -22.47
N GLY A 119 0.54 -12.94 -21.44
CA GLY A 119 -0.70 -13.50 -20.90
C GLY A 119 -0.52 -14.67 -19.93
N GLN A 120 0.72 -15.08 -19.63
CA GLN A 120 1.01 -16.19 -18.71
C GLN A 120 1.55 -15.72 -17.35
N GLN A 121 1.03 -16.33 -16.29
CA GLN A 121 1.57 -16.27 -14.93
C GLN A 121 1.85 -17.66 -14.40
N HIS A 122 3.06 -17.87 -13.89
CA HIS A 122 3.45 -19.07 -13.18
C HIS A 122 2.84 -19.07 -11.77
N ASP A 123 2.11 -20.12 -11.46
CA ASP A 123 1.64 -20.41 -10.11
C ASP A 123 2.54 -21.47 -9.49
N GLU A 124 3.25 -21.11 -8.41
CA GLU A 124 4.16 -22.03 -7.71
C GLU A 124 3.41 -23.16 -7.00
N GLU A 125 2.15 -22.95 -6.58
CA GLU A 125 1.37 -23.96 -5.87
C GLU A 125 0.99 -25.12 -6.79
N SER A 126 0.51 -24.83 -8.01
CA SER A 126 0.13 -25.85 -8.99
C SER A 126 1.25 -26.27 -9.96
N GLY A 127 2.27 -25.43 -10.14
CA GLY A 127 3.30 -25.58 -11.17
C GLY A 127 2.80 -25.31 -12.60
N LEU A 128 1.63 -24.68 -12.74
CA LEU A 128 1.00 -24.37 -14.02
C LEU A 128 1.20 -22.90 -14.44
N TYR A 129 0.96 -22.64 -15.72
CA TYR A 129 0.93 -21.30 -16.30
C TYR A 129 -0.50 -20.94 -16.71
N TYR A 130 -1.03 -19.85 -16.14
CA TYR A 130 -2.39 -19.34 -16.39
C TYR A 130 -2.40 -18.11 -17.30
#